data_AF-A0A357PTG7-F1
#
_entry.id   AF-A0A357PTG7-F1
#
_cell.length_a   1.000
_cell.length_b   1.000
_cell.length_c   1.000
_cell.angle_alpha   90.00
_cell.angle_beta   90.00
_cell.angle_gamma   90.00
#
_symmetry.space_group_name_H-M   'P 1'
#
loop_
_entity.id
_entity.type
_entity.pdbx_description
1 polymer ?
#
loop_
_entity_poly.entity_id
_entity_poly.type
_entity_poly.pdbx_seq_one_letter_code
_entity_poly.pdbx_strand_id
1 'polypeptide(L)'
;MKRAVLFVTLFLAGCGVTHQIGDEYMGAKYVNDPLGEGRAPDTDPLIRDDAFDCTTFVETVLANGDVDTLNKIRYKNGKIDFINRNHFIETEWLPNNADIVKNVSAQYGKTALRHVVINRAAWLRRVHNIDSDAATVATDIEYIPYDNIKTLETNRPMVVLFIVGNTGKSDIIGTDLAVVHMGFLMPNGMLRHASSAAGRVVDVSMSEYIASRRQNKNNLGIALLEILK
;
A
#
# COMPACT_ATOMS: atom_id res chain seq x y z
N MET A 1 49.37 -5.99 -51.81
CA MET A 1 49.32 -6.05 -50.34
C MET A 1 48.07 -5.32 -49.86
N LYS A 2 47.01 -6.03 -49.47
CA LYS A 2 45.78 -5.44 -48.91
C LYS A 2 45.79 -5.67 -47.38
N ARG A 3 45.80 -4.59 -46.60
CA ARG A 3 45.66 -4.63 -45.14
C ARG A 3 44.18 -4.72 -44.80
N ALA A 4 43.78 -5.76 -44.07
CA ALA A 4 42.47 -5.86 -43.45
C ALA A 4 42.47 -5.07 -42.13
N VAL A 5 41.50 -4.20 -41.94
CA VAL A 5 41.26 -3.48 -40.68
C VAL A 5 40.29 -4.31 -39.86
N LEU A 6 40.74 -4.77 -38.69
CA LEU A 6 39.93 -5.50 -37.72
C LEU A 6 39.15 -4.48 -36.88
N PHE A 7 37.82 -4.43 -37.06
CA PHE A 7 36.94 -3.68 -36.16
C PHE A 7 36.69 -4.54 -34.91
N VAL A 8 37.25 -4.13 -33.79
CA VAL A 8 36.90 -4.68 -32.47
C VAL A 8 35.71 -3.88 -31.96
N THR A 9 34.53 -4.46 -32.05
CA THR A 9 33.31 -3.92 -31.44
C THR A 9 33.34 -4.26 -29.95
N LEU A 10 33.63 -3.26 -29.11
CA LEU A 10 33.58 -3.38 -27.66
C LEU A 10 32.10 -3.40 -27.23
N PHE A 11 31.57 -4.56 -26.86
CA PHE A 11 30.28 -4.64 -26.19
C PHE A 11 30.45 -4.19 -24.74
N LEU A 12 30.11 -2.94 -24.45
CA LEU A 12 29.86 -2.48 -23.09
C LEU A 12 28.52 -3.09 -22.64
N ALA A 13 28.59 -4.24 -21.97
CA ALA A 13 27.47 -4.73 -21.19
C ALA A 13 27.26 -3.76 -20.01
N GLY A 14 26.34 -2.81 -20.18
CA GLY A 14 25.84 -2.01 -19.08
C GLY A 14 25.11 -2.94 -18.11
N CYS A 15 25.76 -3.35 -17.03
CA CYS A 15 25.09 -3.84 -15.84
C CYS A 15 24.34 -2.64 -15.21
N GLY A 16 23.20 -2.27 -15.80
CA GLY A 16 22.24 -1.42 -15.12
C GLY A 16 21.69 -2.22 -13.96
N VAL A 17 21.96 -1.80 -12.72
CA VAL A 17 21.17 -2.26 -11.58
C VAL A 17 19.74 -1.83 -11.89
N THR A 18 18.86 -2.79 -12.18
CA THR A 18 17.44 -2.50 -12.26
C THR A 18 16.99 -2.21 -10.83
N HIS A 19 16.86 -0.93 -10.47
CA HIS A 19 16.26 -0.55 -9.21
C HIS A 19 14.80 -1.03 -9.22
N GLN A 20 14.45 -1.89 -8.27
CA GLN A 20 13.08 -2.34 -8.05
C GLN A 20 12.33 -1.30 -7.24
N ILE A 21 11.00 -1.30 -7.36
CA ILE A 21 10.13 -0.30 -6.76
C ILE A 21 10.38 -0.17 -5.23
N GLY A 22 10.69 1.03 -4.76
CA GLY A 22 10.94 1.31 -3.34
C GLY A 22 12.30 0.87 -2.78
N ASP A 23 13.26 0.49 -3.62
CA ASP A 23 14.65 0.18 -3.19
C ASP A 23 15.29 1.36 -2.46
N GLU A 24 15.00 2.58 -2.89
CA GLU A 24 15.56 3.83 -2.38
C GLU A 24 15.20 4.11 -0.90
N TYR A 25 14.13 3.49 -0.40
CA TYR A 25 13.66 3.65 0.98
C TYR A 25 13.99 2.45 1.87
N MET A 26 14.74 1.46 1.38
CA MET A 26 15.11 0.31 2.18
C MET A 26 15.89 0.72 3.44
N GLY A 27 15.39 0.31 4.61
CA GLY A 27 15.94 0.69 5.91
C GLY A 27 15.46 2.04 6.47
N ALA A 28 14.66 2.82 5.72
CA ALA A 28 14.02 4.03 6.24
C ALA A 28 13.15 3.70 7.47
N LYS A 29 13.07 4.62 8.43
CA LYS A 29 12.50 4.36 9.76
C LYS A 29 10.99 4.13 9.68
N TYR A 30 10.45 3.24 10.52
CA TYR A 30 9.02 3.20 10.76
C TYR A 30 8.59 4.33 11.72
N VAL A 31 7.67 5.18 11.28
CA VAL A 31 7.01 6.18 12.12
C VAL A 31 5.52 6.10 11.84
N ASN A 32 4.71 5.99 12.90
CA ASN A 32 3.26 5.94 12.77
C ASN A 32 2.72 7.33 12.41
N ASP A 33 1.85 7.40 11.40
CA ASP A 33 1.22 8.64 10.93
C ASP A 33 2.25 9.74 10.61
N PRO A 34 3.24 9.49 9.73
CA PRO A 34 4.42 10.35 9.64
C PRO A 34 4.23 11.56 8.70
N LEU A 35 3.05 11.70 8.09
CA LEU A 35 2.71 12.73 7.12
C LEU A 35 1.37 13.40 7.46
N GLY A 36 1.34 14.72 7.38
CA GLY A 36 0.17 15.55 7.64
C GLY A 36 -0.08 16.56 6.52
N GLU A 37 -0.73 17.68 6.87
CA GLU A 37 -0.97 18.81 5.97
C GLU A 37 -0.07 20.02 6.26
N GLY A 38 0.87 19.88 7.21
CA GLY A 38 1.73 20.97 7.68
C GLY A 38 0.97 22.08 8.43
N ARG A 39 -0.30 21.84 8.77
CA ARG A 39 -1.19 22.77 9.47
C ARG A 39 -2.27 21.99 10.21
N ALA A 40 -2.88 22.61 11.22
CA ALA A 40 -3.99 22.00 11.95
C ALA A 40 -5.08 21.43 10.98
N PRO A 41 -5.68 20.27 11.31
CA PRO A 41 -5.52 19.53 12.57
C PRO A 41 -4.26 18.65 12.65
N ASP A 42 -3.52 18.48 11.55
CA ASP A 42 -2.37 17.59 11.45
C ASP A 42 -1.13 18.34 10.93
N THR A 43 -0.25 18.68 11.87
CA THR A 43 0.93 19.52 11.59
C THR A 43 2.13 18.73 11.08
N ASP A 44 2.01 17.43 10.89
CA ASP A 44 3.07 16.62 10.29
C ASP A 44 3.34 17.06 8.84
N PRO A 45 4.55 16.82 8.31
CA PRO A 45 4.93 17.34 7.00
C PRO A 45 4.11 16.72 5.88
N LEU A 46 3.93 17.46 4.78
CA LEU A 46 3.26 16.95 3.58
C LEU A 46 4.03 15.79 2.94
N ILE A 47 5.36 15.81 3.03
CA ILE A 47 6.25 14.87 2.34
C ILE A 47 7.49 14.68 3.20
N ARG A 48 8.00 13.45 3.22
CA ARG A 48 9.31 13.08 3.76
C ARG A 48 9.81 11.82 3.08
N ASP A 49 11.11 11.60 3.14
CA ASP A 49 11.80 10.46 2.52
C ASP A 49 12.56 9.59 3.54
N ASP A 50 12.59 10.00 4.82
CA ASP A 50 13.38 9.37 5.88
C ASP A 50 12.58 8.41 6.78
N ALA A 51 11.25 8.51 6.79
CA ALA A 51 10.40 7.66 7.61
C ALA A 51 8.98 7.47 7.05
N PHE A 52 8.43 6.27 7.26
CA PHE A 52 7.15 5.86 6.71
C PHE A 52 6.36 4.98 7.69
N ASP A 53 5.05 4.99 7.57
CA ASP A 53 4.19 3.87 7.93
C ASP A 53 3.87 3.04 6.68
N CYS A 54 2.99 2.03 6.82
CA CYS A 54 2.68 1.15 5.70
C CYS A 54 2.01 1.86 4.52
N THR A 55 1.17 2.87 4.78
CA THR A 55 0.40 3.57 3.75
C THR A 55 1.29 4.60 3.06
N THR A 56 1.90 5.48 3.84
CA THR A 56 2.78 6.55 3.33
C THR A 56 3.97 5.99 2.56
N PHE A 57 4.47 4.80 2.92
CA PHE A 57 5.46 4.08 2.14
C PHE A 57 4.93 3.72 0.73
N VAL A 58 3.77 3.07 0.64
CA VAL A 58 3.17 2.68 -0.65
C VAL A 58 2.87 3.90 -1.50
N GLU A 59 2.28 4.94 -0.92
CA GLU A 59 1.93 6.18 -1.64
C GLU A 59 3.18 6.89 -2.19
N THR A 60 4.24 7.03 -1.37
CA THR A 60 5.49 7.68 -1.79
C THR A 60 6.18 6.89 -2.89
N VAL A 61 6.20 5.56 -2.78
CA VAL A 61 6.79 4.67 -3.78
C VAL A 61 6.00 4.72 -5.10
N LEU A 62 4.66 4.71 -5.05
CA LEU A 62 3.82 4.86 -6.25
C LEU A 62 3.96 6.23 -6.91
N ALA A 63 4.26 7.27 -6.12
CA ALA A 63 4.53 8.61 -6.64
C ALA A 63 5.90 8.73 -7.31
N ASN A 64 6.84 7.82 -7.02
CA ASN A 64 8.17 7.77 -7.63
C ASN A 64 8.89 9.15 -7.61
N GLY A 65 8.84 9.84 -6.47
CA GLY A 65 9.44 11.15 -6.27
C GLY A 65 8.66 12.34 -6.86
N ASP A 66 7.53 12.11 -7.54
CA ASP A 66 6.68 13.18 -8.06
C ASP A 66 5.68 13.66 -7.01
N VAL A 67 5.91 14.86 -6.49
CA VAL A 67 5.10 15.49 -5.43
C VAL A 67 3.63 15.67 -5.85
N ASP A 68 3.38 16.05 -7.10
CA ASP A 68 2.02 16.25 -7.59
C ASP A 68 1.25 14.93 -7.67
N THR A 69 1.92 13.85 -8.08
CA THR A 69 1.38 12.49 -8.07
C THR A 69 1.13 12.02 -6.66
N LEU A 70 2.07 12.25 -5.72
CA LEU A 70 1.86 11.93 -4.31
C LEU A 70 0.60 12.61 -3.76
N ASN A 71 0.42 13.90 -4.04
CA ASN A 71 -0.77 14.63 -3.60
C ASN A 71 -2.06 14.09 -4.24
N LYS A 72 -2.04 13.69 -5.52
CA LYS A 72 -3.19 13.05 -6.17
C LYS A 72 -3.51 11.69 -5.57
N ILE A 73 -2.51 10.94 -5.13
CA ILE A 73 -2.69 9.65 -4.46
C ILE A 73 -3.29 9.83 -3.05
N ARG A 74 -2.74 10.78 -2.29
CA ARG A 74 -3.09 11.01 -0.87
C ARG A 74 -4.42 11.72 -0.68
N TYR A 75 -4.80 12.62 -1.59
CA TYR A 75 -5.97 13.49 -1.42
C TYR A 75 -6.95 13.35 -2.58
N LYS A 76 -8.24 13.31 -2.27
CA LYS A 76 -9.31 13.33 -3.27
C LYS A 76 -9.13 14.53 -4.21
N ASN A 77 -9.00 14.24 -5.51
CA ASN A 77 -8.73 15.23 -6.57
C ASN A 77 -7.44 16.04 -6.37
N GLY A 78 -6.47 15.55 -5.59
CA GLY A 78 -5.22 16.26 -5.27
C GLY A 78 -5.39 17.50 -4.39
N LYS A 79 -6.55 17.69 -3.75
CA LYS A 79 -6.85 18.88 -2.94
C LYS A 79 -6.38 18.68 -1.50
N ILE A 80 -5.22 19.24 -1.17
CA ILE A 80 -4.57 19.13 0.15
C ILE A 80 -5.47 19.72 1.25
N ASP A 81 -6.11 18.83 2.01
CA ASP A 81 -6.85 19.13 3.22
C ASP A 81 -7.09 17.84 4.01
N PHE A 82 -7.11 17.90 5.34
CA PHE A 82 -7.36 16.75 6.20
C PHE A 82 -8.66 16.03 5.84
N ILE A 83 -9.73 16.77 5.52
CA ILE A 83 -11.02 16.16 5.16
C ILE A 83 -10.99 15.50 3.77
N ASN A 84 -10.10 15.95 2.89
CA ASN A 84 -9.91 15.38 1.55
C ASN A 84 -8.89 14.24 1.52
N ARG A 85 -8.12 14.01 2.60
CA ARG A 85 -7.15 12.91 2.68
C ARG A 85 -7.88 11.56 2.62
N ASN A 86 -7.31 10.62 1.88
CA ASN A 86 -7.79 9.25 1.77
C ASN A 86 -7.44 8.47 3.05
N HIS A 87 -8.26 8.61 4.09
CA HIS A 87 -8.04 7.97 5.39
C HIS A 87 -8.47 6.50 5.39
N PHE A 88 -9.48 6.15 4.59
CA PHE A 88 -10.01 4.80 4.49
C PHE A 88 -9.61 4.16 3.17
N ILE A 89 -8.89 3.04 3.23
CA ILE A 89 -8.43 2.35 2.01
C ILE A 89 -9.61 1.88 1.17
N GLU A 90 -10.65 1.42 1.86
CA GLU A 90 -11.82 0.75 1.32
C GLU A 90 -12.73 1.69 0.51
N THR A 91 -13.05 2.84 1.10
CA THR A 91 -14.07 3.77 0.57
C THR A 91 -13.49 5.03 -0.03
N GLU A 92 -12.19 5.30 0.16
CA GLU A 92 -11.54 6.53 -0.28
C GLU A 92 -10.31 6.24 -1.15
N TRP A 93 -9.28 5.59 -0.61
CA TRP A 93 -8.02 5.38 -1.34
C TRP A 93 -8.20 4.54 -2.60
N LEU A 94 -8.84 3.36 -2.52
CA LEU A 94 -9.07 2.49 -3.67
C LEU A 94 -9.88 3.15 -4.79
N PRO A 95 -11.07 3.74 -4.53
CA PRO A 95 -11.84 4.37 -5.60
C PRO A 95 -11.17 5.63 -6.17
N ASN A 96 -10.46 6.42 -5.36
CA ASN A 96 -9.78 7.63 -5.84
C ASN A 96 -8.47 7.31 -6.61
N ASN A 97 -7.93 6.09 -6.48
CA ASN A 97 -6.71 5.63 -7.16
C ASN A 97 -6.98 4.51 -8.19
N ALA A 98 -8.23 4.33 -8.61
CA ALA A 98 -8.63 3.27 -9.55
C ALA A 98 -8.01 3.41 -10.97
N ASP A 99 -7.43 4.58 -11.28
CA ASP A 99 -6.69 4.84 -12.51
C ASP A 99 -5.21 4.40 -12.44
N ILE A 100 -4.70 4.11 -11.24
CA ILE A 100 -3.30 3.69 -11.03
C ILE A 100 -3.15 2.28 -10.45
N VAL A 101 -4.19 1.75 -9.80
CA VAL A 101 -4.20 0.39 -9.27
C VAL A 101 -5.48 -0.36 -9.63
N LYS A 102 -5.37 -1.68 -9.83
CA LYS A 102 -6.51 -2.55 -10.14
C LYS A 102 -6.45 -3.85 -9.36
N ASN A 103 -7.54 -4.23 -8.70
CA ASN A 103 -7.62 -5.52 -8.03
C ASN A 103 -7.59 -6.68 -9.04
N VAL A 104 -6.63 -7.59 -8.87
CA VAL A 104 -6.39 -8.78 -9.70
C VAL A 104 -6.41 -10.07 -8.88
N SER A 105 -6.96 -10.03 -7.68
CA SER A 105 -6.98 -11.15 -6.71
C SER A 105 -7.52 -12.46 -7.31
N ALA A 106 -8.55 -12.39 -8.14
CA ALA A 106 -9.16 -13.56 -8.80
C ALA A 106 -8.19 -14.34 -9.72
N GLN A 107 -7.08 -13.75 -10.14
CA GLN A 107 -6.06 -14.42 -10.95
C GLN A 107 -5.16 -15.35 -10.12
N TYR A 108 -5.06 -15.13 -8.81
CA TYR A 108 -4.09 -15.81 -7.93
C TYR A 108 -4.73 -16.80 -6.95
N GLY A 109 -6.07 -16.89 -6.93
CA GLY A 109 -6.79 -17.79 -6.05
C GLY A 109 -8.31 -17.63 -6.14
N LYS A 110 -9.03 -18.50 -5.42
CA LYS A 110 -10.48 -18.37 -5.27
C LYS A 110 -10.78 -17.22 -4.30
N THR A 111 -11.50 -16.21 -4.76
CA THR A 111 -11.79 -15.01 -3.97
C THR A 111 -13.01 -15.15 -3.07
N ALA A 112 -13.11 -14.22 -2.12
CA ALA A 112 -14.27 -13.93 -1.30
C ALA A 112 -14.45 -12.41 -1.18
N LEU A 113 -15.61 -11.97 -0.70
CA LEU A 113 -15.89 -10.56 -0.44
C LEU A 113 -15.86 -10.28 1.06
N ARG A 114 -15.16 -9.21 1.45
CA ARG A 114 -15.24 -8.63 2.79
C ARG A 114 -16.10 -7.38 2.72
N HIS A 115 -17.36 -7.51 3.15
CA HIS A 115 -18.28 -6.39 3.32
C HIS A 115 -17.82 -5.51 4.47
N VAL A 116 -17.69 -4.20 4.28
CA VAL A 116 -17.20 -3.25 5.29
C VAL A 116 -18.09 -2.01 5.31
N VAL A 117 -18.34 -1.48 6.51
CA VAL A 117 -19.18 -0.31 6.73
C VAL A 117 -18.35 0.77 7.43
N ILE A 118 -18.03 1.82 6.69
CA ILE A 118 -17.23 2.95 7.17
C ILE A 118 -18.14 4.06 7.71
N ASN A 119 -18.03 4.35 8.99
CA ASN A 119 -18.66 5.47 9.67
C ASN A 119 -17.62 6.59 9.91
N ARG A 120 -17.38 7.39 8.87
CA ARG A 120 -16.41 8.49 8.90
C ARG A 120 -16.72 9.52 9.98
N ALA A 121 -17.99 9.86 10.18
CA ALA A 121 -18.40 10.84 11.20
C ALA A 121 -18.06 10.36 12.61
N ALA A 122 -18.37 9.10 12.94
CA ALA A 122 -18.02 8.52 14.24
C ALA A 122 -16.50 8.44 14.46
N TRP A 123 -15.74 8.09 13.41
CA TRP A 123 -14.29 8.07 13.45
C TRP A 123 -13.67 9.45 13.68
N LEU A 124 -14.08 10.46 12.90
CA LEU A 124 -13.61 11.84 13.06
C LEU A 124 -13.88 12.35 14.47
N ARG A 125 -15.09 12.11 14.99
CA ARG A 125 -15.46 12.52 16.34
C ARG A 125 -14.63 11.81 17.41
N ARG A 126 -14.43 10.49 17.28
CA ARG A 126 -13.78 9.67 18.31
C ARG A 126 -12.26 9.82 18.32
N VAL A 127 -11.63 9.90 17.15
CA VAL A 127 -10.18 9.90 17.01
C VAL A 127 -9.61 11.31 16.97
N HIS A 128 -10.31 12.25 16.33
CA HIS A 128 -9.81 13.60 16.08
C HIS A 128 -10.60 14.71 16.77
N ASN A 129 -11.70 14.38 17.46
CA ASN A 129 -12.62 15.36 18.05
C ASN A 129 -13.14 16.37 17.01
N ILE A 130 -13.38 15.90 15.78
CA ILE A 130 -13.93 16.67 14.67
C ILE A 130 -15.37 16.24 14.43
N ASP A 131 -16.29 17.20 14.40
CA ASP A 131 -17.69 16.96 14.03
C ASP A 131 -17.86 16.88 12.51
N SER A 132 -18.66 15.92 12.06
CA SER A 132 -18.98 15.71 10.65
C SER A 132 -20.35 15.08 10.52
N ASP A 133 -21.06 15.44 9.45
CA ASP A 133 -22.33 14.87 9.02
C ASP A 133 -22.15 13.84 7.88
N ALA A 134 -20.91 13.39 7.65
CA ALA A 134 -20.61 12.41 6.61
C ALA A 134 -21.44 11.13 6.80
N ALA A 135 -22.16 10.75 5.74
CA ALA A 135 -22.94 9.53 5.73
C ALA A 135 -22.05 8.29 5.86
N THR A 136 -22.58 7.25 6.50
CA THR A 136 -21.98 5.92 6.51
C THR A 136 -21.91 5.38 5.08
N VAL A 137 -20.77 4.81 4.70
CA VAL A 137 -20.55 4.21 3.38
C VAL A 137 -20.25 2.73 3.54
N ALA A 138 -20.96 1.88 2.80
CA ALA A 138 -20.70 0.44 2.76
C ALA A 138 -20.08 0.06 1.42
N THR A 139 -19.11 -0.86 1.44
CA THR A 139 -18.50 -1.42 0.22
C THR A 139 -18.04 -2.86 0.45
N ASP A 140 -17.72 -3.57 -0.61
CA ASP A 140 -17.13 -4.91 -0.58
C ASP A 140 -15.69 -4.85 -1.11
N ILE A 141 -14.77 -5.53 -0.43
CA ILE A 141 -13.42 -5.76 -0.94
C ILE A 141 -13.29 -7.21 -1.37
N GLU A 142 -12.96 -7.42 -2.65
CA GLU A 142 -12.55 -8.73 -3.14
C GLU A 142 -11.13 -9.06 -2.67
N TYR A 143 -10.98 -10.23 -2.05
CA TYR A 143 -9.71 -10.73 -1.54
C TYR A 143 -9.59 -12.24 -1.71
N ILE A 144 -8.38 -12.76 -1.59
CA ILE A 144 -8.08 -14.19 -1.56
C ILE A 144 -7.93 -14.62 -0.10
N PRO A 145 -8.83 -15.45 0.45
CA PRO A 145 -8.58 -16.11 1.73
C PRO A 145 -7.26 -16.87 1.70
N TYR A 146 -6.50 -16.88 2.80
CA TYR A 146 -5.16 -17.51 2.80
C TYR A 146 -5.16 -18.96 2.30
N ASP A 147 -6.20 -19.71 2.64
CA ASP A 147 -6.38 -21.13 2.28
C ASP A 147 -6.65 -21.33 0.78
N ASN A 148 -7.02 -20.26 0.07
CA ASN A 148 -7.38 -20.29 -1.35
C ASN A 148 -6.29 -19.73 -2.27
N ILE A 149 -5.14 -19.31 -1.71
CA ILE A 149 -4.00 -18.84 -2.50
C ILE A 149 -3.38 -20.03 -3.24
N LYS A 150 -3.27 -19.94 -4.57
CA LYS A 150 -2.66 -20.98 -5.40
C LYS A 150 -1.16 -20.76 -5.62
N THR A 151 -0.82 -19.57 -6.09
CA THR A 151 0.56 -19.11 -6.34
C THR A 151 0.61 -17.60 -6.14
N LEU A 152 1.77 -17.08 -5.78
CA LEU A 152 2.08 -15.65 -5.69
C LEU A 152 3.23 -15.26 -6.63
N GLU A 153 3.50 -16.11 -7.63
CA GLU A 153 4.46 -15.80 -8.69
C GLU A 153 3.94 -14.63 -9.52
N THR A 154 4.74 -13.56 -9.60
CA THR A 154 4.46 -12.38 -10.40
C THR A 154 5.72 -11.95 -11.12
N ASN A 155 5.58 -11.40 -12.33
CA ASN A 155 6.70 -10.84 -13.09
C ASN A 155 6.93 -9.35 -12.82
N ARG A 156 6.03 -8.71 -12.06
CA ARG A 156 6.09 -7.30 -11.68
C ARG A 156 5.65 -7.09 -10.23
N PRO A 157 6.10 -6.01 -9.58
CA PRO A 157 5.59 -5.65 -8.27
C PRO A 157 4.07 -5.43 -8.29
N MET A 158 3.39 -5.79 -7.21
CA MET A 158 1.97 -5.50 -6.97
C MET A 158 1.80 -4.90 -5.59
N VAL A 159 0.84 -3.99 -5.41
CA VAL A 159 0.42 -3.59 -4.06
C VAL A 159 -0.34 -4.75 -3.44
N VAL A 160 -0.01 -5.10 -2.21
CA VAL A 160 -0.75 -6.11 -1.44
C VAL A 160 -1.41 -5.46 -0.23
N LEU A 161 -2.71 -5.70 -0.08
CA LEU A 161 -3.50 -5.29 1.08
C LEU A 161 -3.77 -6.50 1.98
N PHE A 162 -3.54 -6.36 3.28
CA PHE A 162 -3.83 -7.42 4.24
C PHE A 162 -5.22 -7.23 4.85
N ILE A 163 -6.09 -8.23 4.61
CA ILE A 163 -7.52 -8.16 4.88
C ILE A 163 -7.84 -8.85 6.21
N VAL A 164 -8.65 -8.20 7.03
CA VAL A 164 -9.14 -8.71 8.30
C VAL A 164 -10.66 -8.76 8.35
N GLY A 165 -11.17 -9.61 9.25
CA GLY A 165 -12.57 -9.62 9.64
C GLY A 165 -12.87 -8.48 10.60
N ASN A 166 -14.04 -8.53 11.24
CA ASN A 166 -14.31 -7.58 12.31
C ASN A 166 -13.40 -7.91 13.50
N THR A 167 -12.46 -7.01 13.78
CA THR A 167 -11.40 -7.19 14.79
C THR A 167 -11.74 -6.51 16.13
N GLY A 168 -12.98 -6.03 16.31
CA GLY A 168 -13.35 -5.16 17.44
C GLY A 168 -12.70 -3.77 17.36
N LYS A 169 -11.90 -3.49 16.31
CA LYS A 169 -11.36 -2.14 16.06
C LYS A 169 -12.46 -1.10 15.94
N SER A 170 -13.62 -1.48 15.40
CA SER A 170 -14.82 -0.62 15.37
C SER A 170 -15.19 -0.06 16.73
N ASP A 171 -14.99 -0.84 17.79
CA ASP A 171 -15.33 -0.43 19.15
C ASP A 171 -14.32 0.58 19.69
N ILE A 172 -13.09 0.59 19.14
CA ILE A 172 -12.01 1.49 19.53
C ILE A 172 -12.07 2.79 18.73
N ILE A 173 -12.17 2.70 17.39
CA ILE A 173 -12.04 3.87 16.51
C ILE A 173 -13.38 4.40 15.98
N GLY A 174 -14.49 3.74 16.30
CA GLY A 174 -15.84 4.18 15.92
C GLY A 174 -16.30 3.73 14.54
N THR A 175 -15.51 2.92 13.82
CA THR A 175 -15.84 2.43 12.47
C THR A 175 -15.20 1.07 12.16
N ASP A 176 -15.85 0.24 11.33
CA ASP A 176 -15.24 -0.99 10.81
C ASP A 176 -14.05 -0.67 9.89
N LEU A 177 -13.17 -1.65 9.70
CA LEU A 177 -12.05 -1.64 8.76
C LEU A 177 -11.84 -3.05 8.22
N ALA A 178 -11.49 -3.14 6.94
CA ALA A 178 -11.10 -4.39 6.30
C ALA A 178 -9.59 -4.45 6.05
N VAL A 179 -8.93 -3.32 5.81
CA VAL A 179 -7.49 -3.26 5.54
C VAL A 179 -6.74 -2.81 6.80
N VAL A 180 -5.69 -3.54 7.18
CA VAL A 180 -4.87 -3.19 8.37
C VAL A 180 -3.39 -3.00 8.08
N HIS A 181 -2.94 -3.35 6.89
CA HIS A 181 -1.55 -3.25 6.47
C HIS A 181 -1.46 -3.31 4.95
N MET A 182 -0.42 -2.70 4.39
CA MET A 182 -0.10 -2.81 2.98
C MET A 182 1.42 -2.80 2.72
N GLY A 183 1.80 -3.16 1.50
CA GLY A 183 3.17 -3.16 1.01
C GLY A 183 3.21 -3.60 -0.45
N PHE A 184 4.39 -4.02 -0.92
CA PHE A 184 4.57 -4.55 -2.27
C PHE A 184 4.92 -6.04 -2.23
N LEU A 185 4.18 -6.85 -3.00
CA LEU A 185 4.61 -8.19 -3.39
C LEU A 185 5.57 -8.06 -4.56
N MET A 186 6.82 -8.44 -4.34
CA MET A 186 7.92 -8.34 -5.29
C MET A 186 8.02 -9.62 -6.15
N PRO A 187 8.57 -9.54 -7.39
CA PRO A 187 8.72 -10.71 -8.27
C PRO A 187 9.53 -11.86 -7.69
N ASN A 188 10.45 -11.56 -6.77
CA ASN A 188 11.25 -12.57 -6.06
C ASN A 188 10.51 -13.21 -4.86
N GLY A 189 9.22 -12.95 -4.68
CA GLY A 189 8.40 -13.50 -3.60
C GLY A 189 8.57 -12.79 -2.25
N MET A 190 9.25 -11.64 -2.22
CA MET A 190 9.38 -10.84 -1.00
C MET A 190 8.19 -9.89 -0.83
N LEU A 191 7.80 -9.66 0.42
CA LEU A 191 6.99 -8.54 0.85
C LEU A 191 7.92 -7.38 1.23
N ARG A 192 7.87 -6.31 0.46
CA ARG A 192 8.51 -5.04 0.81
C ARG A 192 7.51 -4.14 1.53
N HIS A 193 7.80 -3.75 2.76
CA HIS A 193 6.90 -2.89 3.52
C HIS A 193 7.59 -2.10 4.63
N ALA A 194 7.00 -0.98 5.03
CA ALA A 194 7.32 -0.36 6.32
C ALA A 194 6.77 -1.24 7.45
N SER A 195 7.67 -1.77 8.29
CA SER A 195 7.32 -2.71 9.35
C SER A 195 7.44 -2.06 10.72
N SER A 196 6.32 -1.97 11.45
CA SER A 196 6.35 -1.54 12.85
C SER A 196 7.14 -2.50 13.74
N ALA A 197 7.06 -3.81 13.46
CA ALA A 197 7.81 -4.83 14.20
C ALA A 197 9.33 -4.74 13.97
N ALA A 198 9.76 -4.43 12.74
CA ALA A 198 11.19 -4.25 12.44
C ALA A 198 11.69 -2.81 12.68
N GLY A 199 10.78 -1.85 12.90
CA GLY A 199 11.09 -0.44 13.08
C GLY A 199 11.57 0.28 11.81
N ARG A 200 11.44 -0.34 10.63
CA ARG A 200 11.96 0.18 9.35
C ARG A 200 11.31 -0.48 8.13
N VAL A 201 11.58 0.07 6.95
CA VAL A 201 11.28 -0.56 5.65
C VAL A 201 12.16 -1.79 5.47
N VAL A 202 11.55 -2.94 5.21
CA VAL A 202 12.21 -4.24 5.10
C VAL A 202 11.60 -5.08 3.99
N ASP A 203 12.39 -6.04 3.51
CA ASP A 203 11.93 -7.16 2.73
C ASP A 203 11.83 -8.39 3.65
N VAL A 204 10.68 -9.07 3.64
CA VAL A 204 10.48 -10.37 4.31
C VAL A 204 9.89 -11.38 3.33
N SER A 205 10.05 -12.68 3.60
CA SER A 205 9.42 -13.71 2.77
C SER A 205 7.89 -13.58 2.82
N MET A 206 7.23 -13.42 1.67
CA MET A 206 5.77 -13.29 1.62
C MET A 206 5.08 -14.56 2.13
N SER A 207 5.62 -15.74 1.80
CA SER A 207 5.04 -17.03 2.21
C SER A 207 5.11 -17.22 3.73
N GLU A 208 6.22 -16.85 4.36
CA GLU A 208 6.38 -16.90 5.82
C GLU A 208 5.50 -15.86 6.51
N TYR A 209 5.41 -14.66 5.96
CA TYR A 209 4.55 -13.60 6.49
C TYR A 209 3.06 -13.99 6.46
N ILE A 210 2.60 -14.60 5.35
CA ILE A 210 1.25 -15.19 5.24
C ILE A 210 1.06 -16.31 6.25
N ALA A 211 2.00 -17.26 6.34
CA ALA A 211 1.91 -18.40 7.24
C ALA A 211 1.78 -17.95 8.71
N SER A 212 2.53 -16.91 9.09
CA SER A 212 2.42 -16.28 10.41
C SER A 212 1.05 -15.63 10.61
N ARG A 213 0.59 -14.80 9.67
CA ARG A 213 -0.70 -14.10 9.79
C ARG A 213 -1.90 -15.04 9.83
N ARG A 214 -1.87 -16.14 9.09
CA ARG A 214 -2.95 -17.15 9.03
C ARG A 214 -3.24 -17.79 10.40
N GLN A 215 -2.30 -17.74 11.34
CA GLN A 215 -2.52 -18.26 12.70
C GLN A 215 -3.61 -17.51 13.46
N ASN A 216 -3.88 -16.25 13.10
CA ASN A 216 -4.98 -15.48 13.69
C ASN A 216 -6.22 -15.56 12.78
N LYS A 217 -7.31 -16.14 13.31
CA LYS A 217 -8.60 -16.29 12.59
C LYS A 217 -9.22 -14.99 12.09
N ASN A 218 -8.85 -13.85 12.66
CA ASN A 218 -9.33 -12.54 12.22
C ASN A 218 -8.54 -12.00 11.02
N ASN A 219 -7.38 -12.58 10.68
CA ASN A 219 -6.67 -12.27 9.44
C ASN A 219 -7.25 -13.19 8.34
N LEU A 220 -8.01 -12.62 7.43
CA LEU A 220 -8.78 -13.39 6.45
C LEU A 220 -7.93 -13.76 5.22
N GLY A 221 -7.12 -12.83 4.73
CA GLY A 221 -6.38 -13.03 3.50
C GLY A 221 -5.74 -11.77 2.95
N ILE A 222 -5.55 -11.73 1.64
CA ILE A 222 -4.91 -10.61 0.93
C ILE A 222 -5.72 -10.18 -0.29
N ALA A 223 -5.69 -8.89 -0.60
CA ALA A 223 -6.05 -8.39 -1.93
C ALA A 223 -4.79 -7.99 -2.68
N LEU A 224 -4.70 -8.39 -3.95
CA LEU A 224 -3.57 -8.07 -4.83
C LEU A 224 -3.99 -7.03 -5.85
N LEU A 225 -3.27 -5.91 -5.89
CA LEU A 225 -3.52 -4.83 -6.82
C LEU A 225 -2.36 -4.72 -7.82
N GLU A 226 -2.70 -4.87 -9.10
CA GLU A 226 -1.84 -4.52 -10.21
C GLU A 226 -1.61 -3.02 -10.25
N ILE A 227 -0.36 -2.59 -10.44
CA ILE A 227 0.00 -1.21 -10.73
C ILE A 227 -0.14 -1.00 -12.25
N LEU A 228 -0.90 0.00 -12.67
CA LEU A 228 -1.31 0.22 -14.07
C LEU A 228 -0.34 1.09 -14.89
N LYS A 229 0.71 1.62 -14.25
CA LYS A 229 1.72 2.50 -14.85
C LYS A 229 3.07 1.79 -14.97
#